data_AF-A0A7W6FWG1-F1
#
_entry.id   AF-A0A7W6FWG1-F1
#
_cell.length_a   1.000
_cell.length_b   1.000
_cell.length_c   1.000
_cell.angle_alpha   90.00
_cell.angle_beta   90.00
_cell.angle_gamma   90.00
#
_symmetry.space_group_name_H-M   'P 1'
#
loop_
_entity.id
_entity.type
_entity.pdbx_description
1 polymer ?
#
loop_
_entity_poly.entity_id
_entity_poly.type
_entity_poly.pdbx_seq_one_letter_code
_entity_poly.pdbx_strand_id
1 'polypeptide(L)'
;MRSRLYLSYPSGTTSGNVRELEGKKLNYGAKGAKLKMRWNRGAFDLIASSTPVHAEAAGAFTAGIVSVEAGVERDILDAVALHPDVRMVLAGKTSPYYAPTVLKKREPDLLVAWTPDEVVAAVERLEAAGVIRSVPIGKDASRRTTYGLRIDADRLSARDAGNAGVFD
;
A
#
# COMPACT_ATOMS: atom_id res chain seq x y z
N MET A 1 27.68 -16.23 17.24
CA MET A 1 27.39 -15.28 16.14
C MET A 1 26.02 -14.65 16.42
N ARG A 2 25.91 -13.35 16.75
CA ARG A 2 24.62 -12.73 17.14
C ARG A 2 23.74 -12.46 15.90
N SER A 3 22.51 -12.96 15.90
CA SER A 3 21.44 -12.55 14.99
C SER A 3 21.12 -11.07 15.20
N ARG A 4 20.78 -10.35 14.15
CA ARG A 4 20.34 -8.94 14.25
C ARG A 4 19.14 -8.74 13.33
N LEU A 5 17.99 -9.20 13.80
CA LEU A 5 16.71 -8.73 13.31
C LEU A 5 16.47 -7.36 13.95
N TYR A 6 16.07 -6.38 13.15
CA TYR A 6 15.80 -5.03 13.64
C TYR A 6 14.32 -4.75 13.53
N LEU A 7 13.69 -4.49 14.68
CA LEU A 7 12.31 -4.02 14.74
C LEU A 7 12.32 -2.51 14.88
N SER A 8 11.79 -1.81 13.88
CA SER A 8 11.69 -0.35 13.88
C SER A 8 10.27 0.10 13.54
N TYR A 9 9.99 1.39 13.70
CA TYR A 9 8.82 2.00 13.07
C TYR A 9 9.03 2.06 11.54
N PRO A 10 7.95 2.07 10.75
CA PRO A 10 8.03 2.40 9.33
C PRO A 10 8.72 3.76 9.10
N SER A 11 9.42 3.89 7.98
CA SER A 11 10.12 5.14 7.65
C SER A 11 9.16 6.33 7.62
N GLY A 12 9.53 7.41 8.33
CA GLY A 12 8.69 8.60 8.49
C GLY A 12 7.73 8.56 9.67
N THR A 13 7.79 7.51 10.50
CA THR A 13 6.96 7.36 11.72
C THR A 13 7.84 7.11 12.94
N THR A 14 7.51 7.70 14.09
CA THR A 14 8.26 7.56 15.35
C THR A 14 7.45 6.92 16.49
N SER A 15 6.15 6.69 16.28
CA SER A 15 5.23 6.12 17.28
C SER A 15 4.07 5.36 16.60
N GLY A 16 3.26 4.63 17.37
CA GLY A 16 2.09 3.89 16.88
C GLY A 16 2.22 2.38 17.03
N ASN A 17 1.30 1.63 16.40
CA ASN A 17 1.19 0.19 16.56
C ASN A 17 1.83 -0.61 15.42
N VAL A 18 2.27 0.03 14.34
CA VAL A 18 2.92 -0.68 13.22
C VAL A 18 4.43 -0.74 13.43
N ARG A 19 5.02 -1.88 13.09
CA ARG A 19 6.46 -2.13 13.11
C ARG A 19 6.90 -2.76 11.79
N GLU A 20 8.15 -2.49 11.42
CA GLU A 20 8.85 -3.11 10.31
C GLU A 20 10.01 -3.94 10.88
N LEU A 21 10.05 -5.23 10.55
CA LEU A 21 11.13 -6.13 10.89
C LEU A 21 12.04 -6.28 9.66
N GLU A 22 13.29 -5.84 9.77
CA GLU A 22 14.25 -5.91 8.66
C GLU A 22 15.38 -6.91 8.93
N GLY A 23 15.63 -7.80 7.97
CA GLY A 23 16.79 -8.68 7.94
C GLY A 23 18.06 -7.97 7.47
N LYS A 24 18.96 -7.60 8.39
CA LYS A 24 20.25 -6.96 8.05
C LYS A 24 21.38 -7.93 7.69
N LYS A 25 21.19 -9.23 7.89
CA LYS A 25 22.23 -10.25 7.66
C LYS A 25 21.69 -11.40 6.82
N LEU A 26 22.49 -11.79 5.82
CA LEU A 26 22.15 -12.77 4.78
C LEU A 26 21.76 -14.16 5.32
N ASN A 27 22.23 -14.54 6.51
CA ASN A 27 21.97 -15.87 7.08
C ASN A 27 20.54 -16.06 7.60
N TYR A 28 19.71 -15.02 7.60
CA TYR A 28 18.34 -15.04 8.15
C TYR A 28 17.28 -14.70 7.11
N GLY A 29 17.63 -14.84 5.83
CA GLY A 29 16.81 -14.46 4.68
C GLY A 29 17.54 -13.46 3.79
N ALA A 30 16.89 -13.10 2.69
CA ALA A 30 17.43 -12.10 1.77
C ALA A 30 17.72 -10.81 2.54
N LYS A 31 18.92 -10.25 2.36
CA LYS A 31 19.29 -8.97 2.97
C LYS A 31 18.29 -7.91 2.52
N GLY A 32 17.71 -7.18 3.46
CA GLY A 32 16.67 -6.19 3.18
C GLY A 32 15.25 -6.75 3.07
N ALA A 33 15.05 -8.04 3.38
CA ALA A 33 13.71 -8.59 3.57
C ALA A 33 13.00 -7.85 4.71
N LYS A 34 11.75 -7.46 4.46
CA LYS A 34 10.90 -6.68 5.36
C LYS A 34 9.61 -7.43 5.65
N LEU A 35 9.26 -7.47 6.93
CA LEU A 35 7.92 -7.86 7.39
C LEU A 35 7.28 -6.64 8.06
N LYS A 36 6.12 -6.23 7.57
CA LYS A 36 5.32 -5.17 8.19
C LYS A 36 4.26 -5.80 9.07
N MET A 37 4.20 -5.39 10.33
CA MET A 37 3.40 -6.03 11.37
C MET A 37 2.67 -4.97 12.20
N ARG A 38 1.45 -5.24 12.65
CA ARG A 38 0.68 -4.35 13.53
C ARG A 38 0.52 -5.01 14.89
N TRP A 39 0.87 -4.30 15.95
CA TRP A 39 0.54 -4.69 17.31
C TRP A 39 -0.97 -4.54 17.54
N ASN A 40 -1.60 -5.63 17.92
CA ASN A 40 -3.02 -5.71 18.18
C ASN A 40 -3.27 -6.62 19.39
N ARG A 41 -3.85 -6.06 20.46
CA ARG A 41 -4.31 -6.80 21.65
C ARG A 41 -3.32 -7.82 22.24
N GLY A 42 -2.03 -7.47 22.29
CA GLY A 42 -1.01 -8.34 22.90
C GLY A 42 -0.25 -9.24 21.93
N ALA A 43 -0.57 -9.20 20.64
CA ALA A 43 0.12 -9.94 19.59
C ALA A 43 0.44 -9.05 18.38
N PHE A 44 1.29 -9.56 17.49
CA PHE A 44 1.52 -8.93 16.20
C PHE A 44 0.73 -9.63 15.10
N ASP A 45 -0.09 -8.85 14.40
CA ASP A 45 -0.74 -9.26 13.15
C ASP A 45 0.20 -8.92 11.99
N LEU A 46 0.43 -9.88 11.09
CA LEU A 46 1.25 -9.64 9.91
C LEU A 46 0.43 -8.88 8.85
N ILE A 47 0.99 -7.78 8.33
CA ILE A 47 0.36 -6.93 7.32
C ILE A 47 0.84 -7.33 5.93
N ALA A 48 2.16 -7.38 5.74
CA ALA A 48 2.76 -7.70 4.44
C ALA A 48 4.21 -8.18 4.56
N SER A 49 4.67 -8.88 3.53
CA SER A 49 6.05 -9.36 3.40
C SER A 49 6.66 -8.89 2.07
N SER A 50 7.94 -8.52 2.08
CA SER A 50 8.70 -8.21 0.86
C SER A 50 9.37 -9.45 0.25
N THR A 51 9.36 -10.59 0.95
CA THR A 51 9.83 -11.87 0.42
C THR A 51 8.64 -12.76 0.09
N PRO A 52 8.66 -13.48 -1.05
CA PRO A 52 7.66 -14.50 -1.32
C PRO A 52 7.74 -15.53 -0.20
N VAL A 53 6.64 -15.71 0.52
CA VAL A 53 6.58 -16.75 1.54
C VAL A 53 6.40 -18.07 0.80
N HIS A 54 7.45 -18.90 0.75
CA HIS A 54 7.33 -20.23 0.17
C HIS A 54 6.30 -21.02 1.00
N ALA A 55 5.13 -21.26 0.40
CA ALA A 55 3.99 -21.92 1.03
C ALA A 55 4.35 -23.30 1.61
N GLU A 56 5.35 -23.98 1.05
CA GLU A 56 5.80 -25.31 1.48
C GLU A 56 6.52 -25.33 2.84
N ALA A 57 7.16 -24.24 3.27
CA ALA A 57 7.89 -24.18 4.54
C ALA A 57 7.04 -23.67 5.71
N ALA A 58 5.85 -23.12 5.42
CA ALA A 58 5.01 -22.44 6.39
C ALA A 58 3.55 -22.89 6.20
N GLY A 59 3.26 -24.12 6.61
CA GLY A 59 1.91 -24.69 6.53
C GLY A 59 0.85 -23.79 7.17
N ALA A 60 -0.40 -23.84 6.67
CA ALA A 60 -1.65 -23.20 7.11
C ALA A 60 -1.68 -21.70 7.51
N PHE A 61 -0.56 -21.08 7.89
CA PHE A 61 -0.42 -19.69 8.36
C PHE A 61 -0.14 -18.69 7.23
N THR A 62 0.09 -19.18 6.01
CA THR A 62 0.49 -18.36 4.84
C THR A 62 -0.65 -17.92 3.95
N ALA A 63 -1.86 -18.44 4.14
CA ALA A 63 -3.03 -18.18 3.29
C ALA A 63 -3.54 -16.71 3.29
N GLY A 64 -2.84 -15.78 3.94
CA GLY A 64 -3.22 -14.36 4.00
C GLY A 64 -2.07 -13.37 3.94
N ILE A 65 -0.83 -13.80 3.68
CA ILE A 65 0.32 -12.88 3.64
C ILE A 65 0.44 -12.30 2.23
N VAL A 66 0.01 -11.05 2.08
CA VAL A 66 0.15 -10.31 0.82
C VAL A 66 1.56 -9.76 0.66
N SER A 67 1.99 -9.56 -0.58
CA SER A 67 3.22 -8.81 -0.85
C SER A 67 3.06 -7.36 -0.37
N VAL A 68 4.18 -6.68 -0.11
CA VAL A 68 4.15 -5.24 0.24
C VAL A 68 3.44 -4.44 -0.85
N GLU A 69 3.69 -4.77 -2.12
CA GLU A 69 3.09 -4.12 -3.28
C GLU A 69 1.57 -4.30 -3.33
N ALA A 70 1.09 -5.53 -3.13
CA ALA A 70 -0.34 -5.82 -3.11
C ALA A 70 -1.04 -5.19 -1.88
N GLY A 71 -0.38 -5.20 -0.72
CA GLY A 71 -0.91 -4.60 0.50
C GLY A 71 -1.09 -3.08 0.37
N VAL A 72 -0.07 -2.36 -0.10
CA VAL A 72 -0.18 -0.90 -0.29
C VAL A 72 -1.20 -0.53 -1.37
N GLU A 73 -1.31 -1.31 -2.44
CA GLU A 73 -2.32 -1.07 -3.48
C GLU A 73 -3.73 -1.25 -2.94
N ARG A 74 -3.98 -2.31 -2.17
CA ARG A 74 -5.27 -2.54 -1.51
C ARG A 74 -5.66 -1.38 -0.61
N ASP A 75 -4.77 -0.95 0.28
CA ASP A 75 -5.06 0.14 1.22
C ASP A 75 -5.26 1.49 0.49
N ILE A 76 -4.60 1.71 -0.65
CA ILE A 76 -4.86 2.88 -1.50
C ILE A 76 -6.25 2.80 -2.13
N LEU A 77 -6.66 1.63 -2.64
CA LEU A 77 -7.99 1.46 -3.23
C LEU A 77 -9.08 1.70 -2.18
N ASP A 78 -8.91 1.16 -0.97
CA ASP A 78 -9.82 1.43 0.15
C ASP A 78 -9.87 2.93 0.48
N ALA A 79 -8.72 3.60 0.55
CA ALA A 79 -8.64 5.04 0.79
C ALA A 79 -9.30 5.88 -0.33
N VAL A 80 -9.16 5.48 -1.60
CA VAL A 80 -9.85 6.16 -2.72
C VAL A 80 -11.35 5.94 -2.64
N ALA A 81 -11.80 4.73 -2.31
CA ALA A 81 -13.22 4.39 -2.18
C ALA A 81 -13.92 5.19 -1.07
N LEU A 82 -13.19 5.54 0.00
CA LEU A 82 -13.69 6.39 1.09
C LEU A 82 -13.82 7.88 0.70
N HIS A 83 -13.14 8.34 -0.36
CA HIS A 83 -13.05 9.76 -0.74
C HIS A 83 -13.40 10.04 -2.22
N PRO A 84 -14.58 9.62 -2.72
CA PRO A 84 -14.92 9.75 -4.15
C PRO A 84 -15.06 11.21 -4.62
N ASP A 85 -15.42 12.13 -3.72
CA ASP A 85 -15.71 13.54 -4.04
C ASP A 85 -14.57 14.49 -3.64
N VAL A 86 -13.38 13.96 -3.37
CA VAL A 86 -12.23 14.77 -2.98
C VAL A 86 -11.40 15.15 -4.19
N ARG A 87 -11.03 16.44 -4.25
CA ARG A 87 -10.09 16.95 -5.25
C ARG A 87 -8.73 16.27 -5.11
N MET A 88 -8.32 15.55 -6.14
CA MET A 88 -7.05 14.84 -6.22
C MET A 88 -6.53 14.84 -7.65
N VAL A 89 -5.21 14.92 -7.81
CA VAL A 89 -4.54 14.83 -9.11
C VAL A 89 -3.42 13.79 -9.07
N LEU A 90 -3.29 13.04 -10.15
CA LEU A 90 -2.20 12.05 -10.32
C LEU A 90 -0.90 12.71 -10.78
N ALA A 91 -1.00 13.79 -11.55
CA ALA A 91 0.15 14.56 -12.01
C ALA A 91 0.52 15.72 -11.07
N GLY A 92 1.81 16.06 -11.05
CA GLY A 92 2.34 17.22 -10.33
C GLY A 92 2.63 16.94 -8.86
N LYS A 93 3.81 16.35 -8.59
CA LYS A 93 4.28 15.97 -7.23
C LYS A 93 4.35 17.15 -6.24
N THR A 94 4.43 18.39 -6.75
CA THR A 94 4.44 19.63 -5.97
C THR A 94 3.04 20.21 -5.72
N SER A 95 2.00 19.65 -6.33
CA SER A 95 0.62 20.10 -6.15
C SER A 95 0.14 19.80 -4.72
N PRO A 96 -0.56 20.72 -4.05
CA PRO A 96 -1.21 20.43 -2.78
C PRO A 96 -2.34 19.38 -2.90
N TYR A 97 -2.79 19.10 -4.13
CA TYR A 97 -3.80 18.10 -4.45
C TYR A 97 -3.19 16.79 -4.97
N TYR A 98 -1.87 16.62 -4.90
CA TYR A 98 -1.20 15.40 -5.35
C TYR A 98 -1.72 14.19 -4.56
N ALA A 99 -2.27 13.21 -5.28
CA ALA A 99 -3.09 12.15 -4.70
C ALA A 99 -2.37 11.36 -3.58
N PRO A 100 -1.11 10.91 -3.72
CA PRO A 100 -0.40 10.24 -2.63
C PRO A 100 -0.35 11.04 -1.32
N THR A 101 -0.12 12.36 -1.44
CA THR A 101 -0.07 13.27 -0.28
C THR A 101 -1.45 13.46 0.34
N VAL A 102 -2.48 13.66 -0.50
CA VAL A 102 -3.86 13.86 -0.03
C VAL A 102 -4.39 12.60 0.66
N LEU A 103 -4.19 11.42 0.06
CA LEU A 103 -4.62 10.14 0.61
C LEU A 103 -3.98 9.89 1.97
N LYS A 104 -2.65 10.06 2.08
CA LYS A 104 -1.94 9.85 3.34
C LYS A 104 -2.34 10.83 4.45
N LYS A 105 -2.74 12.05 4.08
CA LYS A 105 -3.25 13.04 5.04
C LYS A 105 -4.68 12.72 5.50
N ARG A 106 -5.52 12.20 4.62
CA ARG A 106 -6.94 11.91 4.92
C ARG A 106 -7.13 10.58 5.61
N GLU A 107 -6.37 9.57 5.20
CA GLU A 107 -6.42 8.21 5.73
C GLU A 107 -5.09 7.80 6.37
N PRO A 108 -4.65 8.51 7.43
CA PRO A 108 -3.39 8.20 8.09
C PRO A 108 -3.42 6.78 8.70
N ASP A 109 -4.55 6.32 9.22
CA ASP A 109 -4.64 5.01 9.89
C ASP A 109 -4.52 3.83 8.92
N LEU A 110 -5.07 3.96 7.71
CA LEU A 110 -4.91 2.96 6.65
C LEU A 110 -3.47 2.98 6.14
N LEU A 111 -2.92 4.16 5.88
CA LEU A 111 -1.64 4.30 5.17
C LEU A 111 -0.40 4.42 6.06
N VAL A 112 -0.55 4.36 7.39
CA VAL A 112 0.56 4.47 8.36
C VAL A 112 1.60 3.36 8.19
N ALA A 113 1.19 2.18 7.69
CA ALA A 113 2.10 1.06 7.49
C ALA A 113 3.07 1.27 6.31
N TRP A 114 2.76 2.21 5.43
CA TRP A 114 3.45 2.40 4.16
C TRP A 114 4.28 3.68 4.19
N THR A 115 5.50 3.60 3.66
CA THR A 115 6.36 4.77 3.47
C THR A 115 5.79 5.68 2.38
N PRO A 116 6.16 6.98 2.33
CA PRO A 116 5.71 7.87 1.26
C PRO A 116 6.04 7.34 -0.14
N ASP A 117 7.22 6.76 -0.32
CA ASP A 117 7.67 6.22 -1.61
C ASP A 117 6.88 4.97 -2.02
N GLU A 118 6.56 4.08 -1.07
CA GLU A 118 5.69 2.92 -1.33
C GLU A 118 4.30 3.35 -1.81
N VAL A 119 3.73 4.40 -1.19
CA VAL A 119 2.42 4.95 -1.60
C VAL A 119 2.50 5.58 -2.99
N VAL A 120 3.55 6.37 -3.28
CA VAL A 120 3.74 6.99 -4.60
C VAL A 120 3.88 5.91 -5.69
N ALA A 121 4.76 4.93 -5.48
CA ALA A 121 4.98 3.87 -6.45
C ALA A 121 3.72 3.04 -6.70
N ALA A 122 2.91 2.82 -5.67
CA ALA A 122 1.65 2.09 -5.80
C ALA A 122 0.57 2.87 -6.55
N VAL A 123 0.44 4.18 -6.30
CA VAL A 123 -0.45 5.05 -7.11
C VAL A 123 -0.01 5.04 -8.57
N GLU A 124 1.29 5.18 -8.85
CA GLU A 124 1.84 5.15 -10.21
C GLU A 124 1.54 3.79 -10.91
N ARG A 125 1.65 2.66 -10.19
CA ARG A 125 1.28 1.33 -10.73
C ARG A 125 -0.22 1.19 -11.00
N LEU A 126 -1.08 1.65 -10.09
CA LEU A 126 -2.53 1.59 -10.26
C LEU A 126 -3.02 2.48 -11.41
N GLU A 127 -2.40 3.65 -11.58
CA GLU A 127 -2.66 4.55 -12.72
C GLU A 127 -2.21 3.91 -14.02
N ALA A 128 -0.98 3.37 -14.08
CA ALA A 128 -0.46 2.70 -15.27
C ALA A 128 -1.30 1.48 -15.69
N ALA A 129 -1.85 0.76 -14.71
CA ALA A 129 -2.78 -0.35 -14.94
C ALA A 129 -4.20 0.11 -15.35
N GLY A 130 -4.51 1.40 -15.23
CA GLY A 130 -5.84 1.96 -15.47
C GLY A 130 -6.88 1.62 -14.42
N VAL A 131 -6.46 1.11 -13.25
CA VAL A 131 -7.34 0.76 -12.12
C VAL A 131 -7.87 2.02 -11.43
N ILE A 132 -7.03 3.06 -11.34
CA ILE A 132 -7.45 4.38 -10.89
C ILE A 132 -7.30 5.38 -12.02
N ARG A 133 -8.25 6.31 -12.12
CA ARG A 133 -8.19 7.40 -13.10
C ARG A 133 -8.74 8.71 -12.53
N SER A 134 -8.29 9.82 -13.10
CA SER A 134 -8.83 11.13 -12.79
C SER A 134 -10.17 11.33 -13.50
N VAL A 135 -11.22 11.66 -12.74
CA VAL A 135 -12.56 11.95 -13.26
C VAL A 135 -13.04 13.33 -12.81
N PRO A 136 -13.84 14.05 -13.61
CA PRO A 136 -14.42 15.31 -13.18
C PRO A 136 -15.43 15.07 -12.06
N ILE A 137 -15.24 15.73 -10.92
CA ILE A 137 -16.12 15.65 -9.75
C ILE A 137 -16.96 16.91 -9.54
N GLY A 138 -16.61 18.00 -10.23
CA GLY A 138 -17.37 19.25 -10.13
C GLY A 138 -16.61 20.44 -10.68
N LYS A 139 -16.98 21.63 -10.23
CA LYS A 139 -16.31 22.89 -10.57
C LYS A 139 -15.91 23.63 -9.30
N ASP A 140 -14.75 24.28 -9.32
CA ASP A 140 -14.34 25.17 -8.23
C ASP A 140 -15.08 26.53 -8.28
N ALA A 141 -14.81 27.39 -7.30
CA ALA A 141 -15.38 28.74 -7.23
C ALA A 141 -15.05 29.60 -8.46
N SER A 142 -13.97 29.27 -9.18
CA SER A 142 -13.55 29.92 -10.43
C SER A 142 -14.13 29.23 -11.68
N ARG A 143 -15.11 28.34 -11.52
CA ARG A 143 -15.77 27.55 -12.57
C ARG A 143 -14.85 26.58 -13.33
N ARG A 144 -13.64 26.32 -12.83
CA ARG A 144 -12.73 25.34 -13.43
C ARG A 144 -13.14 23.94 -13.03
N THR A 145 -13.05 23.00 -13.95
CA THR A 145 -13.32 21.59 -13.65
C THR A 145 -12.35 21.09 -12.60
N THR A 146 -12.90 20.53 -11.54
CA THR A 146 -12.17 19.85 -10.47
C THR A 146 -12.18 18.36 -10.73
N TYR A 147 -11.03 17.73 -10.57
CA TYR A 147 -10.86 16.29 -10.74
C TYR A 147 -10.69 15.61 -9.38
N GLY A 148 -11.21 14.39 -9.29
CA GLY A 148 -10.98 13.44 -8.20
C GLY A 148 -10.56 12.09 -8.77
N LEU A 149 -10.29 11.12 -7.90
CA LEU A 149 -9.94 9.78 -8.31
C LEU A 149 -11.16 8.86 -8.30
N ARG A 150 -11.23 7.95 -9.27
CA ARG A 150 -12.22 6.88 -9.30
C ARG A 150 -11.58 5.56 -9.66
N ILE A 151 -12.09 4.50 -9.05
CA ILE A 151 -11.70 3.12 -9.30
C ILE A 151 -12.50 2.60 -10.49
N ASP A 152 -11.82 1.95 -11.43
CA ASP A 152 -12.40 1.23 -12.54
C ASP A 152 -12.53 -0.25 -12.15
N ALA A 153 -13.75 -0.67 -11.80
CA ALA A 153 -14.03 -2.01 -11.27
C ALA A 153 -13.74 -3.11 -12.30
N ASP A 154 -13.98 -2.86 -13.59
CA ASP A 154 -13.74 -3.83 -14.65
C ASP A 154 -12.25 -4.13 -14.80
N ARG A 155 -11.41 -3.08 -14.69
CA ARG A 155 -9.94 -3.22 -14.71
C ARG A 155 -9.39 -3.88 -13.45
N LEU A 156 -10.02 -3.64 -12.30
CA LEU A 156 -9.66 -4.30 -11.05
C LEU A 156 -9.93 -5.82 -11.15
N SER A 157 -11.13 -6.21 -11.56
CA SER A 157 -11.51 -7.63 -11.68
C SER A 157 -10.70 -8.38 -12.75
N ALA A 158 -10.39 -7.75 -13.89
CA ALA A 158 -9.55 -8.35 -14.92
C ALA A 158 -8.12 -8.63 -14.42
N ARG A 159 -7.58 -7.75 -13.57
CA ARG A 159 -6.25 -7.92 -12.98
C ARG A 159 -6.23 -9.05 -11.95
N ASP A 160 -7.27 -9.16 -11.13
CA ASP A 160 -7.39 -10.25 -10.16
C ASP A 160 -7.53 -11.62 -10.86
N ALA A 161 -8.29 -11.69 -11.96
CA ALA A 161 -8.43 -12.90 -12.77
C ALA A 161 -7.10 -13.34 -13.43
N GLY A 162 -6.28 -12.39 -13.90
CA GLY A 162 -4.96 -12.68 -14.47
C GLY A 162 -3.96 -13.25 -13.44
N ASN A 163 -4.10 -12.87 -12.17
CA ASN A 163 -3.28 -13.42 -11.08
C ASN A 163 -3.79 -14.78 -10.57
N ALA A 164 -5.08 -15.07 -10.72
CA ALA A 164 -5.68 -16.34 -10.30
C ALA A 164 -5.24 -17.54 -11.18
N GLY A 165 -4.86 -17.30 -12.43
CA GLY A 165 -4.43 -18.33 -13.38
C GLY A 165 -3.01 -18.90 -13.18
N VAL A 166 -2.30 -18.52 -12.11
CA VAL A 166 -0.93 -18.99 -11.80
C VAL A 166 -0.94 -20.25 -10.91
N PHE A 167 -2.12 -20.74 -10.51
CA PHE A 167 -2.28 -21.87 -9.58
C PHE A 167 -3.06 -23.07 -10.17
N ASP A 168 -3.25 -23.14 -11.49
CA ASP A 168 -3.72 -24.35 -12.20
C ASP A 168 -2.57 -25.07 -12.93
#